data_AF-X1K4B0-F1
#
_entry.id   AF-X1K4B0-F1
#
_cell.length_a   1.000
_cell.length_b   1.000
_cell.length_c   1.000
_cell.angle_alpha   90.00
_cell.angle_beta   90.00
_cell.angle_gamma   90.00
#
_symmetry.space_group_name_H-M   'P 1'
#
loop_
_entity.id
_entity.type
_entity.pdbx_description
1 polymer ?
#
loop_
_entity_poly.entity_id
_entity_poly.type
_entity_poly.pdbx_seq_one_letter_code
_entity_poly.pdbx_strand_id
1 'polypeptide(L)'
;MKDQSYFEELFPNMGILKGNLHKQILKCKLIVLDHPGTTLNFAIAANIPLIGFWNGKVWAMCRQAEPFFDNMKKMGILWETGGQAAQKVNEIWDNVNEWWNQPKIQKARKEWAWNYARTSKHWRRDWIKVIWNL
;
A
#
# COMPACT_ATOMS: atom_id res chain seq x y z
N MET A 1 3.19 24.19 -8.75
CA MET A 1 3.67 22.84 -8.42
C MET A 1 4.96 23.02 -7.62
N LYS A 2 4.84 23.12 -6.29
CA LYS A 2 5.98 23.40 -5.39
C LYS A 2 6.77 22.14 -5.03
N ASP A 3 6.14 20.97 -5.15
CA ASP A 3 6.70 19.71 -4.67
C ASP A 3 7.77 19.15 -5.60
N GLN A 4 7.56 19.24 -6.93
CA GLN A 4 8.57 18.77 -7.90
C GLN A 4 9.90 19.51 -7.73
N SER A 5 9.87 20.84 -7.71
CA SER A 5 11.09 21.65 -7.52
C SER A 5 11.77 21.36 -6.18
N TYR A 6 10.98 21.20 -5.11
CA TYR A 6 11.51 20.83 -3.79
C TYR A 6 12.29 19.50 -3.83
N PHE A 7 11.76 18.50 -4.51
CA PHE A 7 12.41 17.19 -4.62
C PHE A 7 13.60 17.17 -5.57
N GLU A 8 13.55 17.93 -6.66
CA GLU A 8 14.67 18.06 -7.61
C GLU A 8 15.88 18.75 -6.96
N GLU A 9 15.65 19.75 -6.11
CA GLU A 9 16.71 20.42 -5.35
C GLU A 9 17.39 19.48 -4.35
N LEU A 10 16.63 18.63 -3.65
CA LEU A 10 17.16 17.71 -2.63
C LEU A 10 17.73 16.41 -3.22
N PHE A 11 17.13 15.91 -4.29
CA PHE A 11 17.46 14.62 -4.91
C PHE A 11 17.57 14.77 -6.43
N PRO A 12 18.64 15.38 -6.95
CA PRO A 12 18.76 15.73 -8.37
C PRO A 12 18.75 14.51 -9.31
N ASN A 13 19.08 13.32 -8.79
CA ASN A 13 19.07 12.07 -9.55
C ASN A 13 17.77 11.27 -9.39
N MET A 14 16.77 11.80 -8.69
CA MET A 14 15.51 11.09 -8.49
C MET A 14 14.67 11.12 -9.77
N GLY A 15 14.31 9.94 -10.26
CA GLY A 15 13.41 9.83 -11.41
C GLY A 15 12.00 10.28 -11.04
N ILE A 16 11.48 11.28 -11.75
CA ILE A 16 10.10 11.75 -11.59
C ILE A 16 9.25 11.17 -12.70
N LEU A 17 8.29 10.32 -12.32
CA LEU A 17 7.35 9.77 -13.27
C LEU A 17 6.35 10.83 -13.74
N LYS A 18 6.26 11.02 -15.06
CA LYS A 18 5.18 11.76 -15.71
C LYS A 18 4.27 10.78 -16.46
N GLY A 19 2.95 10.93 -16.34
CA GLY A 19 1.98 10.12 -17.06
C GLY A 19 1.35 8.98 -16.25
N ASN A 20 1.23 7.79 -16.86
CA ASN A 20 0.41 6.70 -16.32
C ASN A 20 1.08 5.97 -15.14
N LEU A 21 0.68 6.35 -13.93
CA LEU A 21 1.13 5.75 -12.67
C LEU A 21 0.88 4.23 -12.61
N HIS A 22 -0.32 3.76 -12.98
CA HIS A 22 -0.72 2.36 -12.82
C HIS A 22 0.19 1.38 -13.57
N LYS A 23 0.61 1.72 -14.80
CA LYS A 23 1.51 0.88 -15.59
C LYS A 23 2.90 0.75 -14.96
N GLN A 24 3.39 1.81 -14.30
CA GLN A 24 4.73 1.81 -13.71
C GLN A 24 4.75 1.15 -12.34
N ILE A 25 3.69 1.34 -11.55
CA ILE A 25 3.53 0.68 -10.26
C ILE A 25 3.71 -0.85 -10.39
N LEU A 26 3.15 -1.47 -11.43
CA LEU A 26 3.25 -2.91 -11.68
C LEU A 26 4.70 -3.42 -11.91
N LYS A 27 5.65 -2.51 -12.15
CA LYS A 27 7.07 -2.82 -12.37
C LYS A 27 7.94 -2.51 -11.15
N CYS A 28 7.37 -1.91 -10.11
CA CYS A 28 8.12 -1.55 -8.91
C CYS A 28 8.53 -2.81 -8.13
N LYS A 29 9.80 -2.85 -7.69
CA LYS A 29 10.29 -3.85 -6.72
C LYS A 29 9.59 -3.69 -5.37
N LEU A 30 9.39 -2.44 -4.95
CA LEU A 30 8.75 -2.03 -3.71
C LEU A 30 8.11 -0.67 -3.92
N ILE A 31 6.91 -0.47 -3.36
CA ILE A 31 6.25 0.83 -3.29
C ILE A 31 6.40 1.36 -1.87
N VAL A 32 6.67 2.65 -1.73
CA VAL A 32 6.66 3.35 -0.45
C VAL A 32 5.59 4.45 -0.51
N LEU A 33 4.68 4.48 0.48
CA LEU A 33 3.59 5.46 0.56
C LEU A 33 3.63 6.20 1.90
N ASP A 34 3.42 7.51 1.88
CA ASP A 34 3.40 8.40 3.05
C ASP A 34 1.99 8.72 3.57
N HIS A 35 0.95 8.16 2.93
CA HIS A 35 -0.44 8.33 3.33
C HIS A 35 -1.36 7.23 2.75
N PRO A 36 -2.56 6.99 3.35
CA PRO A 36 -3.52 5.98 2.91
C PRO A 36 -4.37 6.44 1.71
N GLY A 37 -3.74 6.61 0.54
CA GLY A 37 -4.42 6.98 -0.72
C GLY A 37 -4.95 5.78 -1.52
N THR A 38 -5.56 6.05 -2.69
CA THR A 38 -6.05 4.99 -3.60
C THR A 38 -4.95 4.06 -4.10
N THR A 39 -3.71 4.55 -4.16
CA THR A 39 -2.51 3.79 -4.51
C THR A 39 -2.27 2.60 -3.58
N LEU A 40 -2.60 2.73 -2.28
CA LEU A 40 -2.53 1.62 -1.31
C LEU A 40 -3.39 0.44 -1.78
N ASN A 41 -4.66 0.72 -2.09
CA ASN A 41 -5.61 -0.31 -2.52
C ASN A 41 -5.20 -0.94 -3.85
N PHE A 42 -4.69 -0.13 -4.79
CA PHE A 42 -4.17 -0.64 -6.06
C PHE A 42 -3.00 -1.61 -5.85
N ALA A 43 -1.99 -1.22 -5.05
CA ALA A 43 -0.82 -2.03 -4.74
C ALA A 43 -1.19 -3.36 -4.06
N ILE A 44 -2.07 -3.30 -3.05
CA ILE A 44 -2.55 -4.47 -2.32
C ILE A 44 -3.35 -5.41 -3.23
N ALA A 45 -4.25 -4.87 -4.05
CA ALA A 45 -5.02 -5.67 -5.00
C ALA A 45 -4.11 -6.36 -6.04
N ALA A 46 -3.09 -5.66 -6.52
CA ALA A 46 -2.12 -6.16 -7.49
C ALA A 46 -1.04 -7.07 -6.87
N ASN A 47 -1.06 -7.29 -5.55
CA ASN A 47 -0.06 -8.05 -4.80
C ASN A 47 1.39 -7.54 -4.95
N ILE A 48 1.57 -6.22 -5.03
CA ILE A 48 2.88 -5.59 -5.17
C ILE A 48 3.45 -5.33 -3.76
N PRO A 49 4.74 -5.62 -3.50
CA PRO A 49 5.37 -5.28 -2.23
C PRO A 49 5.20 -3.81 -1.89
N LEU A 50 4.76 -3.54 -0.66
CA LEU A 50 4.42 -2.20 -0.20
C LEU A 50 4.90 -1.99 1.24
N ILE A 51 5.49 -0.82 1.49
CA ILE A 51 5.65 -0.27 2.83
C ILE A 51 4.93 1.08 2.88
N GLY A 52 4.04 1.25 3.85
CA GLY A 52 3.39 2.53 4.13
C GLY A 52 3.90 3.14 5.43
N PHE A 53 3.90 4.47 5.52
CA PHE A 53 4.08 5.16 6.79
C PHE A 53 3.18 6.38 6.92
N TRP A 54 2.44 6.50 8.01
CA TRP A 54 1.70 7.72 8.31
C TRP A 54 1.29 7.80 9.77
N ASN A 55 1.17 9.03 10.25
CA ASN A 55 0.66 9.31 11.59
C ASN A 55 -0.85 9.07 11.64
N GLY A 56 -1.29 8.06 12.40
CA GLY A 56 -2.71 7.73 12.57
C GLY A 56 -3.54 8.83 13.22
N LYS A 57 -2.93 9.82 13.88
CA LYS A 57 -3.64 11.02 14.39
C LYS A 57 -4.02 11.99 13.28
N VAL A 58 -3.24 12.02 12.20
CA VAL A 58 -3.51 12.86 11.00
C VAL A 58 -4.39 12.09 10.02
N TRP A 59 -4.14 10.79 9.88
CA TRP A 59 -4.84 9.89 8.97
C TRP A 59 -5.60 8.83 9.74
N ALA A 60 -6.64 9.26 10.47
CA ALA A 60 -7.47 8.37 11.27
C ALA A 60 -8.24 7.38 10.38
N MET A 61 -8.23 6.11 10.75
CA MET A 61 -9.03 5.08 10.11
C MET A 61 -10.41 4.99 10.77
N CYS A 62 -11.42 4.56 10.00
CA CYS A 62 -12.71 4.24 10.60
C CYS A 62 -12.60 3.00 11.50
N ARG A 63 -13.47 2.90 12.51
CA ARG A 63 -13.48 1.81 13.49
C ARG A 63 -13.54 0.43 12.84
N GLN A 64 -14.21 0.31 11.69
CA GLN A 64 -14.29 -0.96 10.95
C GLN A 64 -12.96 -1.38 10.33
N ALA A 65 -12.13 -0.41 9.91
CA ALA A 65 -10.84 -0.66 9.26
C ALA A 65 -9.68 -0.82 10.24
N GLU A 66 -9.82 -0.28 11.45
CA GLU A 66 -8.80 -0.29 12.50
C GLU A 66 -8.20 -1.68 12.78
N PRO A 67 -8.96 -2.78 12.89
CA PRO A 67 -8.37 -4.10 13.14
C PRO A 67 -7.46 -4.59 12.00
N PHE A 68 -7.82 -4.29 10.75
CA PHE A 68 -7.04 -4.66 9.57
C PHE A 68 -5.78 -3.79 9.45
N PHE A 69 -5.94 -2.51 9.75
CA PHE A 69 -4.84 -1.55 9.78
C PHE A 69 -3.79 -1.92 10.82
N ASP A 70 -4.21 -2.25 12.04
CA ASP A 70 -3.34 -2.72 13.12
C ASP A 70 -2.65 -4.04 12.76
N ASN A 71 -3.34 -4.95 12.07
CA ASN A 71 -2.71 -6.17 11.57
C ASN A 71 -1.60 -5.85 10.55
N MET A 72 -1.83 -4.91 9.63
CA MET A 72 -0.81 -4.46 8.68
C MET A 72 0.39 -3.80 9.38
N LYS A 73 0.18 -3.04 10.46
CA LYS A 73 1.27 -2.54 11.32
C LYS A 73 2.07 -3.68 11.96
N LYS A 74 1.38 -4.63 12.58
CA LYS A 74 2.01 -5.81 13.24
C LYS A 74 2.86 -6.63 12.27
N MET A 75 2.45 -6.73 11.01
CA MET A 75 3.19 -7.45 9.97
C MET A 75 4.35 -6.64 9.36
N GLY A 76 4.53 -5.37 9.77
CA GLY A 76 5.58 -4.49 9.26
C GLY A 76 5.31 -3.97 7.85
N ILE A 77 4.05 -4.02 7.39
CA ILE A 77 3.61 -3.42 6.11
C ILE A 77 3.39 -1.92 6.31
N LEU A 78 2.89 -1.51 7.48
CA LEU A 78 2.62 -0.11 7.82
C LEU A 78 3.40 0.33 9.06
N TRP A 79 3.87 1.57 9.03
CA TRP A 79 4.64 2.19 10.11
C TRP A 79 4.06 3.55 10.48
N GLU A 80 4.45 4.09 11.64
CA GLU A 80 3.93 5.39 12.10
C GLU A 80 4.80 6.55 11.60
N THR A 81 6.06 6.27 11.29
CA THR A 81 7.05 7.28 10.92
C THR A 81 7.86 6.85 9.69
N GLY A 82 8.33 7.85 8.92
CA GLY A 82 9.23 7.60 7.79
C GLY A 82 10.54 6.92 8.19
N GLY A 83 11.06 7.21 9.39
CA GLY A 83 12.28 6.57 9.90
C GLY A 83 12.13 5.06 10.12
N GLN A 84 11.02 4.62 10.70
CA GLN A 84 10.72 3.19 10.86
C GLN A 84 10.53 2.49 9.51
N ALA A 85 9.83 3.13 8.58
CA ALA A 85 9.68 2.58 7.24
C ALA A 85 11.03 2.48 6.52
N ALA A 86 11.89 3.50 6.61
CA ALA A 86 13.23 3.46 6.02
C ALA A 86 14.08 2.33 6.61
N GLN A 87 14.04 2.13 7.93
CA GLN A 87 14.71 1.00 8.59
C GLN A 87 14.21 -0.34 8.02
N LYS A 88 12.89 -0.48 7.86
CA LYS A 88 12.32 -1.71 7.29
C LYS A 88 12.74 -1.92 5.84
N VAL A 89 12.74 -0.86 5.01
CA VAL A 89 13.22 -0.92 3.62
C VAL A 89 14.65 -1.43 3.57
N ASN A 90 15.55 -0.88 4.39
CA ASN A 90 16.94 -1.31 4.46
C ASN A 90 17.07 -2.78 4.88
N GLU A 91 16.28 -3.24 5.85
CA GLU A 91 16.28 -4.63 6.32
C GLU A 91 15.90 -5.62 5.20
N ILE A 92 14.90 -5.29 4.37
CA ILE A 92 14.35 -6.22 3.37
C ILE A 92 14.95 -6.03 1.97
N TRP A 93 15.81 -5.02 1.76
CA TRP A 93 16.14 -4.54 0.42
C TRP A 93 16.70 -5.63 -0.49
N ASP A 94 17.56 -6.49 0.05
CA ASP A 94 18.17 -7.58 -0.72
C ASP A 94 17.13 -8.61 -1.18
N ASN A 95 16.11 -8.88 -0.37
CA ASN A 95 15.14 -9.96 -0.59
C ASN A 95 13.66 -9.52 -0.36
N VAL A 96 13.25 -8.42 -1.00
CA VAL A 96 11.88 -7.86 -0.87
C VAL A 96 10.80 -8.90 -1.18
N ASN A 97 10.99 -9.69 -2.25
CA ASN A 97 10.03 -10.72 -2.65
C ASN A 97 9.90 -11.84 -1.61
N GLU A 98 10.99 -12.22 -0.95
CA GLU A 98 10.97 -13.25 0.08
C GLU A 98 10.16 -12.77 1.29
N TRP A 99 10.44 -11.56 1.78
CA TRP A 99 9.68 -10.92 2.84
C TRP A 99 8.19 -10.81 2.48
N TRP A 100 7.87 -10.25 1.31
CA TRP A 100 6.49 -10.01 0.91
C TRP A 100 5.69 -11.30 0.77
N ASN A 101 6.30 -12.38 0.30
CA ASN A 101 5.63 -13.66 0.08
C ASN A 101 5.48 -14.52 1.34
N GLN A 102 5.97 -14.06 2.51
CA GLN A 102 5.75 -14.77 3.76
C GLN A 102 4.25 -15.00 4.02
N PRO A 103 3.83 -16.19 4.48
CA PRO A 103 2.41 -16.52 4.65
C PRO A 103 1.63 -15.52 5.51
N LYS A 104 2.25 -15.02 6.58
CA LYS A 104 1.64 -14.04 7.50
C LYS A 104 1.37 -12.67 6.85
N ILE A 105 2.31 -12.19 6.03
CA ILE A 105 2.18 -10.92 5.30
C ILE A 105 1.13 -11.07 4.21
N GLN A 106 1.18 -12.17 3.47
CA GLN A 106 0.19 -12.48 2.43
C GLN A 106 -1.22 -12.64 3.01
N LYS A 107 -1.37 -13.18 4.22
CA LYS A 107 -2.64 -13.25 4.93
C LYS A 107 -3.18 -11.85 5.25
N ALA A 108 -2.39 -11.00 5.90
CA ALA A 108 -2.80 -9.62 6.21
C ALA A 108 -3.17 -8.82 4.94
N ARG A 109 -2.37 -8.96 3.88
CA ARG A 109 -2.64 -8.38 2.56
C ARG A 109 -3.99 -8.83 1.99
N LYS A 110 -4.28 -10.13 2.02
CA LYS A 110 -5.54 -10.70 1.51
C LYS A 110 -6.75 -10.25 2.33
N GLU A 111 -6.60 -10.15 3.64
CA GLU A 111 -7.65 -9.63 4.54
C GLU A 111 -7.99 -8.18 4.22
N TRP A 112 -6.99 -7.30 4.04
CA TRP A 112 -7.23 -5.94 3.58
C TRP A 112 -7.87 -5.92 2.19
N ALA A 113 -7.30 -6.67 1.24
CA ALA A 113 -7.81 -6.72 -0.13
C ALA A 113 -9.27 -7.15 -0.20
N TRP A 114 -9.67 -8.15 0.59
CA TRP A 114 -11.05 -8.63 0.60
C TRP A 114 -12.07 -7.56 1.03
N ASN A 115 -11.69 -6.71 1.99
CA ASN A 115 -12.58 -5.71 2.57
C ASN A 115 -12.52 -4.34 1.85
N TYR A 116 -11.33 -3.91 1.41
CA TYR A 116 -11.09 -2.54 0.97
C TYR A 116 -10.48 -2.42 -0.43
N ALA A 117 -10.05 -3.53 -1.04
CA ALA A 117 -9.48 -3.52 -2.39
C ALA A 117 -9.91 -4.74 -3.23
N ARG A 118 -11.18 -5.14 -3.10
CA ARG A 118 -11.67 -6.39 -3.66
C ARG A 118 -11.72 -6.29 -5.18
N THR A 119 -11.08 -7.26 -5.84
CA THR A 119 -11.18 -7.44 -7.29
C THR A 119 -11.92 -8.74 -7.59
N SER A 120 -12.72 -8.74 -8.65
CA SER A 120 -13.48 -9.92 -9.08
C SER A 120 -13.71 -9.88 -10.57
N LYS A 121 -13.41 -11.00 -11.25
CA LYS A 121 -13.81 -11.20 -12.66
C LYS A 121 -15.33 -11.23 -12.84
N HIS A 122 -16.06 -11.47 -11.74
CA HIS A 122 -17.51 -11.51 -11.71
C HIS A 122 -18.10 -10.36 -10.89
N TRP A 123 -17.39 -9.21 -10.84
CA TRP A 123 -17.79 -8.04 -10.03
C TRP A 123 -19.27 -7.69 -10.18
N ARG A 124 -19.81 -7.73 -11.41
CA ARG A 124 -21.23 -7.45 -11.67
C ARG A 124 -22.15 -8.39 -10.88
N ARG A 125 -21.88 -9.70 -10.89
CA ARG A 125 -22.66 -10.68 -10.13
C ARG A 125 -22.49 -10.48 -8.63
N ASP A 126 -21.30 -10.13 -8.18
CA ASP A 126 -21.02 -9.88 -6.76
C ASP A 126 -21.82 -8.66 -6.26
N TRP A 127 -21.84 -7.57 -7.02
CA TRP A 127 -22.62 -6.37 -6.70
C TRP A 127 -24.13 -6.60 -6.72
N ILE A 128 -24.61 -7.33 -7.73
CA ILE A 128 -26.00 -7.82 -7.82
C ILE A 128 -26.41 -8.50 -6.51
N LYS A 129 -25.62 -9.45 -6.03
CA LYS A 129 -25.91 -10.16 -4.78
C LYS A 129 -25.94 -9.21 -3.57
N VAL A 130 -25.03 -8.24 -3.51
CA VAL A 130 -25.01 -7.28 -2.40
C VAL A 130 -26.25 -6.40 -2.43
N ILE A 131 -26.56 -5.78 -3.57
CA ILE A 131 -27.67 -4.83 -3.70
C ILE A 131 -29.02 -5.52 -3.51
N TRP A 132 -29.21 -6.73 -4.03
CA TRP A 132 -30.46 -7.48 -3.87
C TRP A 132 -30.62 -8.18 -2.51
N ASN A 133 -29.57 -8.22 -1.68
CA ASN A 133 -29.62 -8.72 -0.30
C ASN A 133 -29.66 -7.57 0.74
N LEU A 134 -29.80 -6.31 0.29
CA LEU A 134 -30.14 -5.14 1.11
C LEU A 134 -31.65 -4.97 1.19
#